data_AF-A0AA37QTR6-F1
#
_entry.id   AF-A0AA37QTR6-F1
#
_cell.length_a   1.000
_cell.length_b   1.000
_cell.length_c   1.000
_cell.angle_alpha   90.00
_cell.angle_beta   90.00
_cell.angle_gamma   90.00
#
_symmetry.space_group_name_H-M   'P 1'
#
loop_
_entity.id
_entity.type
_entity.pdbx_description
1 polymer ?
#
loop_
_entity_poly.entity_id
_entity_poly.type
_entity_poly.pdbx_seq_one_letter_code
_entity_poly.pdbx_strand_id
1 'polypeptide(L)'
;MPLAKVGLAITAAAALGMTVPVRASDLSVIVDACWEYRGFKTNDRKEPPRSTLNHIHQICFRRDGSADGFTYHDRDAWDWSVDYELMEEKIIINGLTWTVISVDQRQFTVEDGGEPRTYRYVCRTTDETSACGLL
;
A
#
# COMPACT_ATOMS: atom_id res chain seq x y z
N MET A 1 17.61 -14.02 -55.79
CA MET A 1 17.12 -13.83 -54.40
C MET A 1 18.09 -12.91 -53.66
N PRO A 2 17.66 -11.72 -53.18
CA PRO A 2 18.36 -11.06 -52.09
C PRO A 2 17.47 -10.93 -50.84
N LEU A 3 18.05 -11.30 -49.68
CA LEU A 3 17.49 -11.08 -48.35
C LEU A 3 17.54 -9.59 -48.01
N ALA A 4 16.39 -8.97 -47.75
CA ALA A 4 16.33 -7.66 -47.11
C ALA A 4 16.53 -7.83 -45.59
N LYS A 5 17.61 -7.24 -45.07
CA LYS A 5 17.84 -7.09 -43.63
C LYS A 5 16.99 -5.94 -43.11
N VAL A 6 15.96 -6.24 -42.33
CA VAL A 6 15.22 -5.25 -41.54
C VAL A 6 16.02 -5.01 -40.25
N GLY A 7 16.73 -3.88 -40.20
CA GLY A 7 17.38 -3.41 -38.98
C GLY A 7 16.31 -2.86 -38.03
N LEU A 8 16.06 -3.58 -36.94
CA LEU A 8 15.23 -3.11 -35.83
C LEU A 8 16.05 -2.05 -35.06
N ALA A 9 15.71 -0.78 -35.23
CA ALA A 9 16.24 0.30 -34.42
C ALA A 9 15.56 0.24 -33.04
N ILE A 10 16.26 -0.28 -32.03
CA ILE A 10 15.84 -0.19 -30.63
C ILE A 10 16.26 1.19 -30.13
N THR A 11 15.32 2.13 -30.12
CA THR A 11 15.52 3.43 -29.49
C THR A 11 15.41 3.24 -27.97
N ALA A 12 16.54 3.13 -27.29
CA ALA A 12 16.59 3.20 -25.84
C ALA A 12 16.36 4.65 -25.41
N ALA A 13 15.13 4.97 -25.00
CA ALA A 13 14.84 6.25 -24.35
C ALA A 13 15.36 6.20 -22.91
N ALA A 14 16.41 6.96 -22.63
CA ALA A 14 16.86 7.23 -21.27
C ALA A 14 15.79 8.04 -20.54
N ALA A 15 15.12 7.43 -19.56
CA ALA A 15 14.12 8.09 -18.72
C ALA A 15 14.82 9.03 -17.74
N LEU A 16 14.67 10.34 -17.97
CA LEU A 16 14.76 11.35 -16.91
C LEU A 16 13.74 10.98 -15.84
N GLY A 17 14.14 11.03 -14.57
CA GLY A 17 13.39 10.53 -13.40
C GLY A 17 12.07 11.25 -13.13
N MET A 18 11.11 11.12 -14.03
CA MET A 18 9.71 11.43 -13.82
C MET A 18 9.06 10.17 -13.25
N THR A 19 8.72 10.20 -11.97
CA THR A 19 7.83 9.20 -11.37
C THR A 19 6.51 9.27 -12.14
N VAL A 20 6.15 8.18 -12.81
CA VAL A 20 4.87 8.08 -13.53
C VAL A 20 3.76 8.29 -12.49
N PRO A 21 2.79 9.19 -12.73
CA PRO A 21 1.69 9.41 -11.80
C PRO A 21 0.90 8.12 -11.61
N VAL A 22 0.57 7.81 -10.37
CA VAL A 22 -0.24 6.65 -9.99
C VAL A 22 -1.61 6.78 -10.66
N ARG A 23 -2.07 5.71 -11.30
CA ARG A 23 -3.41 5.64 -11.89
C ARG A 23 -4.33 4.79 -11.03
N ALA A 24 -5.64 4.97 -11.19
CA ALA A 24 -6.65 4.13 -10.56
C ALA A 24 -6.45 2.63 -10.83
N SER A 25 -5.96 2.26 -12.01
CA SER A 25 -5.64 0.86 -12.36
C SER A 25 -4.55 0.28 -11.47
N ASP A 26 -3.62 1.12 -11.00
CA ASP A 26 -2.47 0.69 -10.22
C ASP A 26 -2.87 0.42 -8.77
N LEU A 27 -3.94 1.08 -8.30
CA LEU A 27 -4.53 0.83 -6.98
C LEU A 27 -5.20 -0.54 -6.87
N SER A 28 -5.58 -1.17 -7.99
CA SER A 28 -6.13 -2.53 -7.97
C SER A 28 -5.18 -3.56 -7.36
N VAL A 29 -3.88 -3.28 -7.36
CA VAL A 29 -2.85 -4.12 -6.73
C VAL A 29 -3.03 -4.17 -5.20
N ILE A 30 -3.60 -3.12 -4.61
CA ILE A 30 -3.80 -2.99 -3.15
C ILE A 30 -4.92 -3.91 -2.66
N VAL A 31 -5.92 -4.18 -3.50
CA VAL A 31 -7.10 -4.99 -3.19
C VAL A 31 -6.77 -6.49 -3.15
N ASP A 32 -7.44 -7.23 -2.28
CA ASP A 32 -7.24 -8.65 -1.99
C ASP A 32 -5.81 -8.98 -1.53
N ALA A 33 -5.22 -8.04 -0.79
CA ALA A 33 -3.87 -8.13 -0.28
C ALA A 33 -3.74 -7.50 1.11
N CYS A 34 -2.82 -8.06 1.89
CA CYS A 34 -2.39 -7.51 3.17
C CYS A 34 -1.05 -6.79 3.03
N TRP A 35 -0.92 -5.71 3.77
CA TRP A 35 0.16 -4.77 3.71
C TRP A 35 0.58 -4.36 5.10
N GLU A 36 1.88 -4.20 5.34
CA GLU A 36 2.44 -3.87 6.64
C GLU A 36 3.19 -2.56 6.56
N TYR A 37 2.83 -1.63 7.44
CA TYR A 37 3.64 -0.45 7.73
C TYR A 37 4.43 -0.69 9.01
N ARG A 38 5.76 -0.48 8.96
CA ARG A 38 6.65 -0.55 10.13
C ARG A 38 7.13 0.85 10.51
N GLY A 39 6.23 1.65 11.07
CA GLY A 39 6.53 2.99 11.56
C GLY A 39 7.20 3.00 12.93
N PHE A 40 8.35 2.37 13.11
CA PHE A 40 9.10 2.60 14.35
C PHE A 40 9.79 3.98 14.29
N LYS A 41 9.21 4.97 14.97
CA LYS A 41 10.01 6.04 15.59
C LYS A 41 10.21 5.70 17.07
N THR A 42 11.47 5.81 17.47
CA THR A 42 12.07 5.33 18.70
C THR A 42 11.51 6.02 19.96
N ASN A 43 11.26 5.25 21.02
CA ASN A 43 11.33 5.60 22.46
C ASN A 43 10.50 6.77 23.04
N ASP A 44 9.74 7.54 22.27
CA ASP A 44 8.88 8.58 22.86
C ASP A 44 7.56 7.97 23.36
N ARG A 45 7.51 7.71 24.68
CA ARG A 45 6.35 7.20 25.47
C ARG A 45 5.08 8.08 25.42
N LYS A 46 4.97 9.03 24.49
CA LYS A 46 3.75 9.82 24.33
C LYS A 46 2.87 9.13 23.31
N GLU A 47 1.75 8.60 23.79
CA GLU A 47 0.70 7.99 22.97
C GLU A 47 0.28 9.01 21.89
N PRO A 48 0.50 8.73 20.59
CA PRO A 48 -0.04 9.58 19.54
C PRO A 48 -1.57 9.50 19.59
N PRO A 49 -2.28 10.51 19.05
CA PRO A 49 -3.73 10.44 18.93
C PRO A 49 -4.15 9.15 18.23
N ARG A 50 -5.21 8.47 18.71
CA ARG A 50 -5.73 7.22 18.11
C ARG A 50 -6.11 7.35 16.63
N SER A 51 -6.26 8.59 16.14
CA SER A 51 -6.48 8.93 14.73
C SER A 51 -5.20 8.88 13.87
N THR A 52 -4.04 8.58 14.45
CA THR A 52 -2.74 8.62 13.76
C THR A 52 -2.10 7.24 13.79
N LEU A 53 -1.94 6.60 12.62
CA LEU A 53 -1.38 5.25 12.49
C LEU A 53 0.17 5.24 12.59
N ASN A 54 0.70 5.76 13.69
CA ASN A 54 2.14 5.81 14.00
C ASN A 54 2.70 4.49 14.55
N HIS A 55 1.93 3.42 14.51
CA HIS A 55 2.28 2.10 15.04
C HIS A 55 2.55 1.10 13.93
N ILE A 56 3.17 -0.04 14.25
CA ILE A 56 3.17 -1.15 13.30
C ILE A 56 1.72 -1.54 13.10
N HIS A 57 1.26 -1.53 11.87
CA HIS A 57 -0.05 -2.06 11.56
C HIS A 57 0.02 -2.83 10.25
N GLN A 58 -0.71 -3.95 10.25
CA GLN A 58 -1.05 -4.65 9.03
C GLN A 58 -2.47 -4.29 8.67
N ILE A 59 -2.70 -4.08 7.39
CA ILE A 59 -4.00 -3.79 6.82
C ILE A 59 -4.21 -4.70 5.61
N CYS A 60 -5.39 -5.30 5.53
CA CYS A 60 -5.82 -6.21 4.49
C CYS A 60 -7.04 -5.60 3.79
N PHE A 61 -6.86 -5.14 2.55
CA PHE A 61 -7.95 -4.56 1.77
C PHE A 61 -8.70 -5.67 1.04
N ARG A 62 -10.02 -5.74 1.22
CA ARG A 62 -10.88 -6.77 0.62
C ARG A 62 -11.70 -6.20 -0.52
N ARG A 63 -12.05 -7.03 -1.50
CA ARG A 63 -12.86 -6.59 -2.65
C ARG A 63 -14.26 -6.07 -2.29
N ASP A 64 -14.80 -6.47 -1.13
CA ASP A 64 -16.11 -6.04 -0.64
C ASP A 64 -16.15 -4.59 -0.11
N GLY A 65 -15.01 -3.90 -0.07
CA GLY A 65 -14.90 -2.53 0.45
C GLY A 65 -14.59 -2.47 1.94
N SER A 66 -14.34 -3.60 2.60
CA SER A 66 -13.84 -3.65 3.97
C SER A 66 -12.32 -3.82 4.04
N ALA A 67 -11.72 -3.23 5.07
CA ALA A 67 -10.33 -3.40 5.41
C ALA A 67 -10.22 -3.93 6.83
N ASP A 68 -9.62 -5.11 6.96
CA ASP A 68 -9.29 -5.72 8.25
C ASP A 68 -7.85 -5.39 8.59
N GLY A 69 -7.54 -5.19 9.86
CA GLY A 69 -6.16 -4.99 10.26
C GLY A 69 -5.91 -5.27 11.71
N PHE A 70 -4.64 -5.13 12.08
CA PHE A 70 -4.23 -5.13 13.47
C PHE A 70 -3.21 -4.01 13.69
N THR A 71 -3.28 -3.40 14.86
CA THR A 71 -2.31 -2.42 15.32
C THR A 71 -1.55 -2.99 16.51
N TYR A 72 -0.22 -2.95 16.46
CA TYR A 72 0.63 -3.37 17.57
C TYR A 72 1.11 -2.16 18.39
N HIS A 73 0.91 -2.23 19.70
CA HIS A 73 1.58 -1.35 20.66
C HIS A 73 2.33 -2.20 21.68
N ASP A 74 3.65 -2.06 21.75
CA ASP A 74 4.53 -2.85 22.62
C ASP A 74 4.32 -4.37 22.51
N ARG A 75 3.52 -4.95 23.41
CA ARG A 75 3.21 -6.39 23.46
C ARG A 75 1.75 -6.71 23.17
N ASP A 76 0.93 -5.69 22.95
CA ASP A 76 -0.50 -5.80 22.73
C ASP A 76 -0.84 -5.56 21.26
N ALA A 77 -1.83 -6.31 20.78
CA ALA A 77 -2.37 -6.19 19.44
C ALA A 77 -3.88 -6.02 19.52
N TRP A 78 -4.43 -5.10 18.74
CA TRP A 78 -5.87 -4.93 18.58
C TRP A 78 -6.23 -5.13 17.13
N ASP A 79 -7.16 -6.04 16.89
CA ASP A 79 -7.82 -6.22 15.61
C ASP A 79 -8.87 -5.12 15.40
N TRP A 80 -9.07 -4.75 14.14
CA TRP A 80 -10.08 -3.80 13.73
C TRP A 80 -10.56 -4.11 12.31
N SER A 81 -11.78 -3.68 12.01
CA SER A 81 -12.38 -3.74 10.69
C SER A 81 -13.02 -2.39 10.40
N VAL A 82 -12.78 -1.85 9.22
CA VAL A 82 -13.29 -0.54 8.78
C VAL A 82 -13.66 -0.58 7.30
N ASP A 83 -14.53 0.32 6.87
CA ASP A 83 -14.81 0.50 5.45
C ASP A 83 -13.70 1.30 4.77
N TYR A 84 -13.44 1.01 3.49
CA TYR A 84 -12.56 1.80 2.64
C TYR A 84 -13.12 2.01 1.23
N GLU A 85 -12.65 3.07 0.58
CA GLU A 85 -12.93 3.38 -0.82
C GLU A 85 -11.63 3.74 -1.55
N LEU A 86 -11.51 3.28 -2.80
CA LEU A 86 -10.42 3.68 -3.70
C LEU A 86 -10.93 4.71 -4.69
N MET A 87 -10.20 5.82 -4.82
CA MET A 87 -10.53 6.91 -5.74
C MET A 87 -9.27 7.40 -6.44
N GLU A 88 -9.11 7.13 -7.73
CA GLU A 88 -7.99 7.60 -8.57
C GLU A 88 -6.58 7.45 -7.94
N GLU A 89 -6.15 8.41 -7.13
CA GLU A 89 -4.87 8.46 -6.41
C GLU A 89 -5.06 8.45 -4.87
N LYS A 90 -6.21 8.02 -4.36
CA LYS A 90 -6.58 8.12 -2.94
C LYS A 90 -7.17 6.83 -2.41
N ILE A 91 -6.93 6.60 -1.12
CA ILE A 91 -7.59 5.59 -0.30
C ILE A 91 -8.30 6.35 0.81
N ILE A 92 -9.62 6.22 0.89
CA ILE A 92 -10.40 6.73 2.02
C ILE A 92 -10.63 5.54 2.95
N ILE A 93 -10.13 5.60 4.18
CA ILE A 93 -10.27 4.53 5.17
C ILE A 93 -10.84 5.09 6.46
N ASN A 94 -12.01 4.61 6.88
CA ASN A 94 -12.71 5.14 8.05
C ASN A 94 -12.84 6.68 8.04
N GLY A 95 -13.09 7.27 6.86
CA GLY A 95 -13.16 8.72 6.63
C GLY A 95 -11.82 9.46 6.59
N LEU A 96 -10.68 8.80 6.83
CA LEU A 96 -9.36 9.37 6.66
C LEU A 96 -8.92 9.23 5.19
N THR A 97 -8.46 10.32 4.59
CA THR A 97 -7.96 10.31 3.22
C THR A 97 -6.46 10.12 3.19
N TRP A 98 -5.98 9.11 2.47
CA TRP A 98 -4.58 8.89 2.14
C TRP A 98 -4.36 9.15 0.66
N THR A 99 -3.37 9.99 0.34
CA THR A 99 -2.96 10.21 -1.06
C THR A 99 -1.89 9.20 -1.43
N VAL A 100 -2.11 8.38 -2.45
CA VAL A 100 -1.17 7.37 -2.94
C VAL A 100 -0.10 8.04 -3.79
N ILE A 101 1.13 8.07 -3.28
CA ILE A 101 2.30 8.65 -3.94
C ILE A 101 2.87 7.67 -4.96
N SER A 102 2.92 6.39 -4.61
CA SER A 102 3.44 5.32 -5.47
C SER A 102 2.84 3.97 -5.10
N VAL A 103 2.75 3.06 -6.07
CA VAL A 103 2.30 1.68 -5.85
C VAL A 103 2.96 0.75 -6.86
N ASP A 104 3.38 -0.42 -6.38
CA ASP A 104 3.79 -1.56 -7.18
C ASP A 104 3.36 -2.88 -6.49
N GLN A 105 3.78 -4.03 -7.03
CA GLN A 105 3.40 -5.35 -6.51
C GLN A 105 4.00 -5.70 -5.14
N ARG A 106 4.95 -4.92 -4.64
CA ARG A 106 5.71 -5.18 -3.41
C ARG A 106 5.50 -4.12 -2.35
N GLN A 107 5.16 -2.90 -2.74
CA GLN A 107 4.95 -1.80 -1.81
C GLN A 107 4.01 -0.75 -2.39
N PHE A 108 3.38 0.01 -1.49
CA PHE A 108 2.77 1.28 -1.84
C PHE A 108 3.14 2.34 -0.82
N THR A 109 3.23 3.59 -1.24
CA THR A 109 3.49 4.73 -0.37
C THR A 109 2.29 5.67 -0.41
N VAL A 110 1.83 6.08 0.76
CA VAL A 110 0.81 7.11 0.92
C VAL A 110 1.33 8.32 1.67
N GLU A 111 0.75 9.48 1.44
CA GLU A 111 0.81 10.62 2.34
C GLU A 111 -0.33 10.52 3.36
N ASP A 112 0.02 10.46 4.65
CA ASP A 112 -0.93 10.48 5.76
C ASP A 112 -0.53 11.60 6.74
N GLY A 113 -1.38 12.62 6.86
CA GLY A 113 -1.12 13.78 7.72
C GLY A 113 0.12 14.59 7.33
N GLY A 114 0.49 14.59 6.05
CA GLY A 114 1.68 15.28 5.52
C GLY A 114 3.00 14.50 5.65
N GLU A 115 2.95 13.25 6.13
CA GLU A 115 4.11 12.39 6.26
C GLU A 115 3.97 11.17 5.33
N PRO A 116 5.00 10.82 4.54
CA PRO A 116 4.96 9.64 3.69
C PRO A 116 5.08 8.36 4.51
N ARG A 117 4.25 7.36 4.19
CA ARG A 117 4.24 6.03 4.81
C ARG A 117 4.28 4.96 3.74
N THR A 118 5.31 4.12 3.78
CA THR A 118 5.47 2.99 2.85
C THR A 118 4.99 1.70 3.49
N TYR A 119 3.98 1.11 2.89
CA TYR A 119 3.44 -0.19 3.23
C TYR A 119 4.08 -1.24 2.34
N ARG A 120 4.48 -2.36 2.95
CA ARG A 120 5.08 -3.49 2.27
C ARG A 120 4.06 -4.60 2.11
N TYR A 121 4.03 -5.22 0.94
CA TYR A 121 3.23 -6.40 0.67
C TYR A 121 3.58 -7.53 1.64
N VAL A 122 2.55 -8.15 2.23
CA VAL A 122 2.67 -9.30 3.13
C VAL A 122 2.20 -10.57 2.41
N CYS A 123 0.93 -10.61 2.00
CA CYS A 123 0.35 -11.76 1.30
C CYS A 123 -0.92 -11.35 0.55
N ARG A 124 -1.51 -12.28 -0.22
CA ARG A 124 -2.87 -12.15 -0.76
C ARG A 124 -3.88 -12.72 0.22
N THR A 125 -5.02 -12.06 0.35
CA THR A 125 -6.16 -12.61 1.07
C THR A 125 -6.98 -13.48 0.14
N THR A 126 -7.37 -14.67 0.59
CA THR A 126 -8.43 -15.45 -0.03
C THR A 126 -9.59 -15.45 0.94
N ASP A 127 -10.51 -14.51 0.77
CA ASP A 127 -11.87 -14.35 1.32
C ASP A 127 -12.15 -14.57 2.83
N GLU A 128 -11.31 -15.23 3.64
CA GLU A 128 -11.74 -15.76 4.95
C GLU A 128 -10.82 -15.45 6.14
N THR A 129 -9.54 -15.10 5.95
CA THR A 129 -8.67 -14.74 7.09
C THR A 129 -7.72 -13.59 6.77
N SER A 130 -7.80 -12.50 7.54
CA SER A 130 -6.83 -11.39 7.57
C SER A 130 -5.47 -11.79 8.14
N ALA A 131 -5.36 -12.99 8.72
CA ALA A 131 -4.10 -13.62 9.06
C ALA A 131 -3.46 -14.22 7.80
N CYS A 132 -2.58 -13.46 7.16
CA CYS A 132 -1.52 -14.05 6.35
C CYS A 132 -0.80 -15.09 7.22
N GLY A 133 -1.06 -16.37 6.98
CA GLY A 133 -0.29 -17.44 7.60
C GLY A 133 1.18 -17.17 7.29
N LEU A 134 2.01 -17.09 8.34
CA LEU A 134 3.46 -17.08 8.20
C LEU A 134 3.83 -18.27 7.30
N LEU A 135 4.28 -18.00 6.07
CA LEU A 135 5.03 -18.98 5.28
C LEU A 135 6.35 -19.28 5.98
#